data_AF-A0A932KVJ1-F1
#
_entry.id   AF-A0A932KVJ1-F1
#
_cell.length_a   1.000
_cell.length_b   1.000
_cell.length_c   1.000
_cell.angle_alpha   90.00
_cell.angle_beta   90.00
_cell.angle_gamma   90.00
#
_symmetry.space_group_name_H-M   'P 1'
#
loop_
_entity.id
_entity.type
_entity.pdbx_description
1 polymer ?
#
loop_
_entity_poly.entity_id
_entity_poly.type
_entity_poly.pdbx_seq_one_letter_code
_entity_poly.pdbx_strand_id
1 'polypeptide(L)'
;MQRISVHISDETKQRIDLVAKAKRKLESELIREAIDVGLSVIHPKVSSMKALVDLARMAEKLPSHPKDPTDVSNDTAKYAFGEHK
;
A
#
# COMPACT_ATOMS: atom_id res chain seq x y z
N MET A 1 -11.54 -1.19 18.92
CA MET A 1 -12.33 -0.31 18.04
C MET A 1 -11.92 1.12 18.34
N GLN A 2 -11.34 1.85 17.37
CA GLN A 2 -11.01 3.27 17.55
C GLN A 2 -12.21 4.12 17.09
N ARG A 3 -12.57 5.13 17.88
CA ARG A 3 -13.62 6.08 17.53
C ARG A 3 -12.98 7.25 16.80
N ILE A 4 -13.43 7.52 15.57
CA ILE A 4 -12.92 8.61 14.74
C ILE A 4 -14.07 9.63 14.57
N SER A 5 -13.80 10.89 14.88
CA SER A 5 -14.72 12.00 14.66
C SER A 5 -14.20 12.83 13.51
N VAL A 6 -15.00 12.99 12.47
CA VAL A 6 -14.64 13.75 11.26
C VAL A 6 -15.73 14.78 10.99
N HIS A 7 -15.34 16.01 10.68
CA HIS A 7 -16.29 16.99 10.19
C HIS A 7 -16.59 16.70 8.71
N ILE A 8 -17.87 16.53 8.40
CA ILE A 8 -18.41 16.48 7.04
C ILE A 8 -19.33 17.68 6.82
N SER A 9 -19.35 18.21 5.59
CA SER A 9 -20.26 19.30 5.23
C SER A 9 -21.71 18.81 5.18
N ASP A 10 -22.66 19.72 5.39
CA ASP A 10 -24.09 19.39 5.40
C ASP A 10 -24.56 18.80 4.05
N GLU A 11 -24.05 19.34 2.94
CA GLU A 11 -24.30 18.81 1.60
C GLU A 11 -23.86 17.34 1.48
N THR A 12 -22.66 17.02 1.99
CA THR A 12 -22.13 15.65 1.96
C THR A 12 -22.98 14.72 2.82
N LYS A 13 -23.41 15.19 3.99
CA LYS A 13 -24.30 14.43 4.89
C LYS A 13 -25.64 14.09 4.23
N GLN A 14 -26.25 15.06 3.55
CA GLN A 14 -27.50 14.83 2.80
C GLN A 14 -27.33 13.79 1.70
N ARG A 15 -26.22 13.84 0.95
CA ARG A 15 -25.91 12.83 -0.08
C ARG A 15 -25.76 11.44 0.54
N ILE A 16 -25.08 11.32 1.70
CA ILE A 16 -24.91 10.04 2.40
C ILE A 16 -26.27 9.48 2.84
N ASP A 17 -27.13 10.30 3.45
CA ASP A 17 -28.47 9.89 3.90
C ASP A 17 -29.35 9.41 2.73
N LEU A 18 -29.33 10.13 1.61
CA LEU A 18 -30.05 9.73 0.38
C LEU A 18 -29.58 8.35 -0.12
N VAL A 19 -28.27 8.12 -0.15
CA VAL A 19 -27.69 6.84 -0.60
C VAL A 19 -27.97 5.72 0.41
N ALA A 20 -27.94 6.02 1.71
CA ALA A 20 -28.29 5.09 2.79
C ALA A 20 -29.71 4.59 2.66
N LYS A 21 -30.66 5.51 2.46
CA LYS A 21 -32.08 5.19 2.22
C LYS A 21 -32.27 4.38 0.95
N ALA A 22 -31.63 4.76 -0.15
CA ALA A 22 -31.73 4.04 -1.42
C ALA A 22 -31.20 2.60 -1.34
N LYS A 23 -30.09 2.40 -0.61
CA LYS A 23 -29.44 1.09 -0.45
C LYS A 23 -29.95 0.27 0.73
N ARG A 24 -30.87 0.82 1.54
CA ARG A 24 -31.35 0.22 2.81
C ARG A 24 -30.20 -0.20 3.74
N LYS A 25 -29.12 0.59 3.77
CA LYS A 25 -27.94 0.38 4.62
C LYS A 25 -27.86 1.46 5.70
N LEU A 26 -27.15 1.18 6.78
CA LEU A 26 -26.81 2.19 7.78
C LEU A 26 -25.80 3.19 7.21
N GLU A 27 -25.92 4.46 7.60
CA GLU A 27 -24.97 5.51 7.18
C GLU A 27 -23.52 5.17 7.55
N SER A 28 -23.32 4.61 8.75
CA SER A 28 -22.00 4.22 9.26
C SER A 28 -21.34 3.11 8.42
N GLU A 29 -22.14 2.19 7.87
CA GLU A 29 -21.63 1.14 6.98
C GLU A 29 -21.20 1.72 5.64
N LEU A 30 -21.98 2.64 5.08
CA LEU A 30 -21.62 3.32 3.83
C LEU A 30 -20.37 4.18 3.98
N ILE A 31 -20.24 4.91 5.09
CA ILE A 31 -19.05 5.71 5.38
C ILE A 31 -17.82 4.81 5.48
N ARG A 32 -17.94 3.66 6.16
CA ARG A 32 -16.83 2.70 6.27
C ARG A 32 -16.45 2.11 4.92
N GLU A 33 -17.43 1.70 4.11
CA GLU A 33 -17.20 1.19 2.75
C GLU A 33 -16.50 2.23 1.87
N ALA A 34 -16.94 3.49 1.93
CA ALA A 34 -16.33 4.59 1.20
C ALA A 34 -14.88 4.88 1.64
N ILE A 35 -14.60 4.82 2.95
CA ILE A 35 -13.25 4.97 3.49
C ILE A 35 -12.36 3.82 3.01
N ASP A 36 -12.82 2.56 3.11
CA ASP A 36 -12.04 1.39 2.69
C ASP A 36 -11.70 1.45 1.20
N VAL A 37 -12.67 1.83 0.35
CA VAL A 37 -12.44 2.04 -1.08
C VAL A 37 -11.46 3.19 -1.32
N GLY A 38 -11.64 4.33 -0.66
CA GLY A 38 -10.75 5.48 -0.81
C GLY A 38 -9.31 5.17 -0.41
N LEU A 39 -9.10 4.45 0.70
CA LEU A 39 -7.79 4.03 1.15
C LEU A 39 -7.13 3.05 0.17
N SER A 40 -7.91 2.16 -0.46
CA SER A 40 -7.38 1.22 -1.46
C SER A 40 -6.87 1.91 -2.73
N VAL A 41 -7.39 3.09 -3.05
CA VAL A 41 -6.96 3.91 -4.19
C VAL A 41 -5.70 4.72 -3.85
N ILE A 42 -5.62 5.26 -2.64
CA ILE A 42 -4.45 6.05 -2.17
C ILE A 42 -3.24 5.14 -1.93
N HIS A 43 -3.46 3.96 -1.38
CA HIS A 43 -2.45 2.91 -1.21
C HIS A 43 -2.81 1.72 -2.09
N PRO A 44 -2.61 1.82 -3.41
CA PRO A 44 -2.84 0.70 -4.30
C PRO A 44 -1.93 -0.44 -3.85
N LYS A 45 -2.50 -1.65 -3.69
CA LYS A 45 -1.68 -2.85 -3.54
C LYS A 45 -0.74 -2.89 -4.74
N VAL A 46 0.55 -2.73 -4.50
CA VAL A 46 1.58 -2.83 -5.54
C VAL A 46 1.36 -4.18 -6.21
N SER A 47 1.01 -4.16 -7.50
CA SER A 47 0.95 -5.40 -8.27
C SER A 47 2.35 -6.02 -8.17
N SER A 48 2.41 -7.29 -7.77
CA SER A 48 3.67 -8.00 -7.56
C SER A 48 4.59 -7.89 -8.78
N MET A 49 4.02 -7.84 -9.99
CA MET A 49 4.77 -7.59 -11.23
C MET A 49 5.41 -6.21 -11.27
N LYS A 50 4.71 -5.14 -10.88
CA LYS A 50 5.30 -3.80 -10.85
C LYS A 50 6.42 -3.71 -9.83
N ALA A 51 6.25 -4.31 -8.65
CA ALA A 51 7.29 -4.38 -7.62
C ALA A 51 8.52 -5.15 -8.11
N LEU A 52 8.34 -6.29 -8.80
CA LEU A 52 9.43 -7.05 -9.40
C LEU A 52 10.16 -6.28 -10.51
N VAL A 53 9.43 -5.55 -11.36
CA VAL A 53 10.01 -4.71 -12.41
C VAL A 53 10.79 -3.53 -11.81
N ASP A 54 10.25 -2.88 -10.79
CA ASP A 54 10.94 -1.77 -10.12
C ASP A 54 12.18 -2.27 -9.36
N LEU A 55 12.14 -3.47 -8.78
CA LEU A 55 13.29 -4.14 -8.18
C LEU A 55 14.37 -4.48 -9.23
N ALA A 56 13.99 -5.02 -10.38
CA ALA A 56 14.91 -5.31 -11.47
C ALA A 56 15.60 -4.03 -11.99
N ARG A 57 14.85 -2.95 -12.20
CA ARG A 57 15.42 -1.64 -12.58
C ARG A 57 16.34 -1.06 -11.52
N MET A 58 16.06 -1.31 -10.24
CA MET A 58 16.94 -0.88 -9.15
C MET A 58 18.24 -1.69 -9.16
N ALA A 59 18.16 -3.00 -9.41
CA ALA A 59 19.32 -3.87 -9.52
C ALA A 59 20.23 -3.50 -10.70
N GLU A 60 19.68 -3.14 -11.86
CA GLU A 60 20.46 -2.68 -13.02
C GLU A 60 21.27 -1.40 -12.76
N LYS A 61 20.81 -0.54 -11.84
CA LYS A 61 21.49 0.72 -11.48
C LYS A 61 22.57 0.54 -10.43
N LEU A 62 22.64 -0.62 -9.79
CA LEU A 62 23.71 -0.90 -8.83
C LEU A 62 25.01 -1.15 -9.61
N PRO A 63 26.09 -0.41 -9.30
CA PRO A 63 27.38 -0.69 -9.89
C PRO A 63 27.81 -2.08 -9.46
N SER A 64 27.75 -3.03 -10.38
CA SER A 64 28.29 -4.37 -10.19
C SER A 64 29.72 -4.37 -10.73
N HIS A 65 30.69 -4.52 -9.84
CA HIS A 65 32.06 -4.73 -10.24
C HIS A 65 32.21 -6.14 -10.83
N PRO A 66 33.14 -6.37 -11.76
CA PRO A 66 33.38 -7.70 -12.34
C PRO A 66 33.81 -8.78 -11.31
N LYS A 67 34.17 -8.35 -10.10
CA LYS A 67 34.54 -9.22 -8.97
C LYS A 67 33.39 -9.45 -7.99
N ASP A 68 32.24 -8.82 -8.21
CA ASP A 68 31.09 -8.99 -7.33
C ASP A 68 30.44 -10.36 -7.57
N PRO A 69 29.99 -11.02 -6.50
CA PRO A 69 29.39 -12.33 -6.62
C PRO A 69 28.08 -12.25 -7.39
N THR A 70 27.95 -13.10 -8.40
CA THR A 70 26.75 -13.20 -9.24
C THR A 70 25.61 -13.92 -8.52
N ASP A 71 25.93 -14.67 -7.47
CA ASP A 71 25.00 -15.36 -6.60
C ASP A 71 25.43 -15.15 -5.13
N VAL A 72 24.58 -14.45 -4.37
CA VAL A 72 24.76 -14.16 -2.94
C VAL A 72 23.89 -15.04 -2.05
N SER A 73 23.13 -15.98 -2.63
CA SER A 73 22.18 -16.83 -1.88
C SER A 73 22.87 -17.80 -0.93
N ASN A 74 24.09 -18.20 -1.25
CA ASN A 74 24.89 -19.10 -0.43
C ASN A 74 25.56 -18.41 0.77
N ASP A 75 25.64 -17.07 0.79
CA ASP A 75 26.28 -16.32 1.88
C ASP A 75 25.60 -14.96 2.11
N THR A 76 24.27 -15.00 2.23
CA THR A 76 23.42 -13.80 2.38
C THR A 76 23.84 -12.94 3.57
N ALA A 77 24.34 -13.57 4.65
CA ALA A 77 24.77 -12.88 5.85
C ALA A 77 25.98 -11.96 5.57
N LYS A 78 26.99 -12.45 4.86
CA LYS A 78 28.19 -11.70 4.50
C LYS A 78 27.88 -10.48 3.64
N TYR A 79 26.99 -10.61 2.67
CA TYR A 79 26.72 -9.56 1.69
C TYR A 79 25.61 -8.58 2.14
N ALA A 80 24.66 -9.01 2.96
CA ALA A 80 23.61 -8.13 3.47
C ALA A 80 24.04 -7.29 4.68
N PHE A 81 24.92 -7.83 5.53
CA PHE A 81 25.26 -7.20 6.82
C PHE A 81 26.75 -6.85 6.97
N GLY A 82 27.59 -7.23 6.00
CA GLY A 82 29.05 -7.15 6.12
C GLY A 82 29.58 -8.22 7.09
N GLU A 83 30.84 -8.63 6.92
CA GLU A 83 31.46 -9.55 7.89
C GLU A 83 31.45 -8.89 9.27
N HIS A 84 30.60 -9.42 10.18
CA HIS A 84 30.71 -9.10 11.59
C HIS A 84 32.08 -9.58 12.10
N LYS A 85 33.00 -8.63 12.25
CA LYS A 85 34.20 -8.75 13.07
C LYS A 85 34.07 -7.84 14.27
#